data_AF-A0A165E4Q1-F1
#
_entry.id   AF-A0A165E4Q1-F1
#
_cell.length_a   1.000
_cell.length_b   1.000
_cell.length_c   1.000
_cell.angle_alpha   90.00
_cell.angle_beta   90.00
_cell.angle_gamma   90.00
#
_symmetry.space_group_name_H-M   'P 1'
#
loop_
_entity.id
_entity.type
_entity.pdbx_description
1 polymer ?
#
loop_
_entity_poly.entity_id
_entity_poly.type
_entity_poly.pdbx_seq_one_letter_code
_entity_poly.pdbx_strand_id
1 'polypeptide(L)'
;MPPAAVTLILTCLCSVWYHSFVLFASAEWVNITIDDTFGDNVNGQQFVYSPDDKWTTGQNCTGCLAHPNASEAFDHSWHDSSFFPEIESSAPSASVSFNGTAVYVYCIIFHSDFSPDGYTNLNFAIDGEMVGEPFISIPSNSTSIDYNRLVYANNSLSWSPHTLTITNGANGSQTSLALLDYIQYT
;
A
#
# COMPACT_ATOMS: atom_id res chain seq x y z
N MET A 1 -65.31 19.75 69.05
CA MET A 1 -64.14 19.33 69.86
C MET A 1 -63.85 17.87 69.52
N PRO A 2 -62.59 17.44 69.36
CA PRO A 2 -61.80 17.33 68.11
C PRO A 2 -61.55 15.85 67.70
N PRO A 3 -60.64 15.52 66.75
CA PRO A 3 -60.46 16.06 65.39
C PRO A 3 -60.55 14.97 64.29
N ALA A 4 -60.72 15.42 63.04
CA ALA A 4 -60.60 14.62 61.83
C ALA A 4 -59.13 14.27 61.55
N ALA A 5 -58.84 12.98 61.29
CA ALA A 5 -57.53 12.52 60.84
C ALA A 5 -57.48 12.56 59.30
N VAL A 6 -56.68 13.49 58.77
CA VAL A 6 -56.33 13.55 57.35
C VAL A 6 -55.08 12.71 57.16
N THR A 7 -55.20 11.57 56.49
CA THR A 7 -54.07 10.71 56.13
C THR A 7 -53.39 11.26 54.88
N LEU A 8 -52.17 11.80 55.04
CA LEU A 8 -51.34 12.27 53.94
C LEU A 8 -50.67 11.06 53.26
N ILE A 9 -51.02 10.76 52.02
CA ILE A 9 -50.32 9.75 51.21
C ILE A 9 -49.12 10.42 50.55
N LEU A 10 -47.93 10.13 51.07
CA LEU A 10 -46.66 10.60 50.53
C LEU A 10 -46.27 9.69 49.35
N THR A 11 -46.50 10.14 48.11
CA THR A 11 -46.02 9.43 46.91
C THR A 11 -44.52 9.66 46.76
N CYS A 12 -43.74 8.61 47.01
CA CYS A 12 -42.30 8.58 46.76
C CYS A 12 -42.06 8.49 45.24
N LEU A 13 -41.63 9.60 44.64
CA LEU A 13 -41.18 9.62 43.24
C LEU A 13 -39.79 8.97 43.18
N CYS A 14 -39.73 7.67 42.88
CA CYS A 14 -38.49 7.02 42.48
C CYS A 14 -38.07 7.56 41.11
N SER A 15 -37.18 8.54 41.08
CA SER A 15 -36.48 8.95 39.86
C SER A 15 -35.54 7.82 39.44
N VAL A 16 -35.92 7.08 38.40
CA VAL A 16 -35.06 6.09 37.76
C VAL A 16 -34.03 6.86 36.93
N TRP A 17 -32.83 7.04 37.47
CA TRP A 17 -31.71 7.62 36.74
C TRP A 17 -31.21 6.60 35.71
N TYR A 18 -31.76 6.65 34.50
CA TYR A 18 -31.17 5.98 33.34
C TYR A 18 -29.79 6.60 33.09
N HIS A 19 -28.74 6.00 33.65
CA HIS A 19 -27.38 6.27 33.21
C HIS A 19 -27.25 5.66 31.82
N SER A 20 -27.50 6.47 30.79
CA SER A 20 -27.14 6.13 29.42
C SER A 20 -25.65 5.85 29.39
N PHE A 21 -25.27 4.57 29.37
CA PHE A 21 -23.91 4.14 29.08
C PHE A 21 -23.62 4.53 27.63
N VAL A 22 -22.98 5.69 27.46
CA VAL A 22 -22.48 6.11 26.15
C VAL A 22 -21.27 5.24 25.86
N LEU A 23 -21.44 4.26 24.98
CA LEU A 23 -20.33 3.50 24.41
C LEU A 23 -19.59 4.43 23.45
N PHE A 24 -18.42 4.92 23.89
CA PHE A 24 -17.50 5.61 23.01
C PHE A 24 -16.85 4.57 22.09
N ALA A 25 -17.29 4.52 20.83
CA ALA A 25 -16.55 3.82 19.78
C ALA A 25 -15.39 4.72 19.34
N SER A 26 -14.16 4.25 19.53
CA SER A 26 -12.97 4.88 18.93
C SER A 26 -12.76 4.26 17.55
N ALA A 27 -12.75 5.10 16.52
CA ALA A 27 -12.25 4.72 15.21
C ALA A 27 -10.75 5.07 15.20
N GLU A 28 -9.91 4.05 15.13
CA GLU A 28 -8.46 4.20 15.00
C GLU A 28 -8.08 3.88 13.55
N TRP A 29 -7.17 4.67 13.00
CA TRP A 29 -6.60 4.44 11.68
C TRP A 29 -5.65 3.24 11.76
N VAL A 30 -5.93 2.20 10.98
CA VAL A 30 -5.11 0.99 10.94
C VAL A 30 -4.37 0.94 9.61
N ASN A 31 -3.05 0.76 9.66
CA ASN A 31 -2.27 0.49 8.47
C ASN A 31 -2.41 -0.98 8.09
N ILE A 32 -2.89 -1.25 6.88
CA ILE A 32 -3.01 -2.59 6.31
C ILE A 32 -1.96 -2.72 5.21
N THR A 33 -1.21 -3.80 5.24
CA THR A 33 -0.19 -4.10 4.23
C THR A 33 -0.77 -5.07 3.20
N ILE A 34 -0.52 -4.78 1.92
CA ILE A 34 -0.71 -5.73 0.82
C ILE A 34 0.69 -6.10 0.32
N ASP A 35 1.07 -7.35 0.54
CA ASP A 35 2.32 -7.92 0.04
C ASP A 35 2.23 -8.17 -1.48
N ASP A 36 3.34 -8.02 -2.21
CA ASP A 36 3.38 -8.27 -3.65
C ASP A 36 3.01 -9.72 -4.02
N THR A 37 3.42 -10.70 -3.23
CA THR A 37 3.30 -12.13 -3.53
C THR A 37 2.12 -12.78 -2.81
N PHE A 38 1.85 -12.38 -1.57
CA PHE A 38 0.86 -12.98 -0.68
C PHE A 38 -0.42 -12.15 -0.55
N GLY A 39 -0.42 -10.90 -1.03
CA GLY A 39 -1.59 -10.02 -1.04
C GLY A 39 -1.97 -9.51 0.35
N ASP A 40 -3.23 -9.08 0.46
CA ASP A 40 -3.83 -8.54 1.67
C ASP A 40 -4.34 -9.67 2.57
N ASN A 41 -3.79 -9.79 3.78
CA ASN A 41 -4.19 -10.84 4.72
C ASN A 41 -5.58 -10.63 5.36
N VAL A 42 -6.19 -9.45 5.21
CA VAL A 42 -7.50 -9.09 5.76
C VAL A 42 -8.63 -9.47 4.81
N ASN A 43 -8.45 -9.20 3.51
CA ASN A 43 -9.54 -9.32 2.53
C ASN A 43 -9.15 -10.13 1.26
N GLY A 44 -7.88 -10.53 1.12
CA GLY A 44 -7.37 -11.30 -0.02
C GLY A 44 -7.19 -10.52 -1.31
N GLN A 45 -7.26 -9.18 -1.28
CA GLN A 45 -6.86 -8.35 -2.43
C GLN A 45 -5.43 -8.66 -2.83
N GLN A 46 -5.17 -8.73 -4.13
CA GLN A 46 -3.86 -9.07 -4.65
C GLN A 46 -3.56 -8.26 -5.90
N PHE A 47 -2.27 -8.02 -6.14
CA PHE A 47 -1.78 -7.38 -7.36
C PHE A 47 -2.21 -8.13 -8.61
N VAL A 48 -2.61 -7.36 -9.61
CA VAL A 48 -2.77 -7.78 -10.99
C VAL A 48 -1.59 -7.23 -11.76
N TYR A 49 -0.73 -8.13 -12.22
CA TYR A 49 0.43 -7.80 -13.04
C TYR A 49 0.08 -7.85 -14.52
N SER A 50 0.50 -6.84 -15.28
CA SER A 50 0.18 -6.72 -16.70
C SER A 50 1.35 -6.15 -17.52
N PRO A 51 1.73 -6.80 -18.64
CA PRO A 51 1.32 -8.15 -19.00
C PRO A 51 1.84 -9.18 -17.97
N ASP A 52 1.19 -10.34 -17.94
CA ASP A 52 1.43 -11.41 -16.96
C ASP A 52 2.85 -12.00 -17.02
N ASP A 53 3.54 -11.82 -18.15
CA ASP A 53 4.93 -12.26 -18.38
C ASP A 53 6.00 -11.20 -18.07
N LYS A 54 5.62 -10.01 -17.58
CA LYS A 54 6.54 -8.88 -17.32
C LYS A 54 6.82 -8.56 -15.87
N TRP A 55 6.15 -9.25 -14.96
CA TRP A 55 6.47 -9.24 -13.53
C TRP A 55 6.70 -10.67 -13.08
N THR A 56 7.91 -10.94 -12.61
CA THR A 56 8.32 -12.27 -12.18
C THR A 56 8.45 -12.28 -10.66
N THR A 57 7.96 -13.34 -10.03
CA THR A 57 8.21 -13.62 -8.61
C THR A 57 9.72 -13.73 -8.35
N GLY A 58 10.32 -12.70 -7.77
CA GLY A 58 11.76 -12.45 -7.80
C GLY A 58 12.57 -13.39 -6.91
N GLN A 59 12.01 -13.76 -5.75
CA GLN A 59 12.64 -14.66 -4.78
C GLN A 59 12.93 -16.07 -5.33
N ASN A 60 12.23 -16.49 -6.39
CA ASN A 60 12.43 -17.78 -7.05
C ASN A 60 12.99 -17.63 -8.48
N CYS A 61 13.33 -16.41 -8.89
CA CYS A 61 13.75 -16.14 -10.25
C CYS A 61 15.23 -16.51 -10.44
N THR A 62 15.51 -17.55 -11.23
CA THR A 62 16.91 -17.94 -11.54
C THR A 62 17.51 -17.18 -12.72
N GLY A 63 16.67 -16.49 -13.51
CA GLY A 63 17.09 -15.74 -14.70
C GLY A 63 17.16 -14.21 -14.49
N CYS A 64 16.66 -13.72 -13.35
CA CYS A 64 16.73 -12.31 -13.00
C CYS A 64 18.16 -11.94 -12.62
N LEU A 65 18.59 -10.71 -12.89
CA LEU A 65 19.90 -10.22 -12.47
C LEU A 65 19.86 -9.63 -11.06
N ALA A 66 18.71 -9.11 -10.64
CA ALA A 66 18.52 -8.55 -9.31
C ALA A 66 18.23 -9.67 -8.30
N HIS A 67 19.17 -9.86 -7.37
CA HIS A 67 19.05 -10.83 -6.28
C HIS A 67 19.29 -10.15 -4.94
N PRO A 68 18.33 -9.35 -4.43
CA PRO A 68 18.42 -8.84 -3.08
C PRO A 68 18.36 -9.98 -2.05
N ASN A 69 18.77 -9.68 -0.81
CA ASN A 69 18.64 -10.57 0.31
C ASN A 69 17.17 -10.67 0.73
N ALA A 70 16.55 -11.82 0.48
CA ALA A 70 15.15 -12.05 0.81
C ALA A 70 14.82 -11.80 2.29
N SER A 71 15.78 -11.99 3.23
CA SER A 71 15.51 -11.75 4.65
C SER A 71 15.26 -10.27 5.00
N GLU A 72 15.53 -9.35 4.08
CA GLU A 72 15.37 -7.90 4.27
C GLU A 72 14.14 -7.34 3.53
N ALA A 73 13.54 -8.12 2.62
CA ALA A 73 12.27 -7.81 1.97
C ALA A 73 11.09 -8.15 2.89
N PHE A 74 9.95 -7.48 2.68
CA PHE A 74 8.73 -7.80 3.41
C PHE A 74 8.24 -9.20 3.03
N ASP A 75 7.87 -10.00 4.03
CA ASP A 75 7.51 -11.42 3.91
C ASP A 75 8.44 -12.29 3.03
N HIS A 76 9.68 -11.85 2.86
CA HIS A 76 10.71 -12.47 2.04
C HIS A 76 10.35 -12.60 0.54
N SER A 77 9.53 -11.69 0.02
CA SER A 77 9.05 -11.66 -1.37
C SER A 77 9.30 -10.31 -2.06
N TRP A 78 9.30 -10.36 -3.39
CA TRP A 78 9.19 -9.18 -4.26
C TRP A 78 8.79 -9.63 -5.67
N HIS A 79 8.18 -8.75 -6.45
CA HIS A 79 7.99 -8.94 -7.89
C HIS A 79 8.97 -8.07 -8.67
N ASP A 80 9.79 -8.73 -9.49
CA ASP A 80 10.81 -8.14 -10.36
C ASP A 80 10.22 -7.83 -11.74
N SER A 81 10.47 -6.62 -12.22
CA SER A 81 10.16 -6.21 -13.58
C SER A 81 11.29 -5.38 -14.17
N SER A 82 11.62 -5.67 -15.42
CA SER A 82 12.51 -4.86 -16.24
C SER A 82 11.76 -4.35 -17.47
N PHE A 83 11.84 -3.05 -17.74
CA PHE A 83 11.27 -2.42 -18.92
C PHE A 83 12.37 -1.92 -19.85
N PHE A 84 12.33 -2.35 -21.10
CA PHE A 84 13.30 -2.01 -22.15
C PHE A 84 12.63 -1.15 -23.23
N PRO A 85 12.61 0.19 -23.10
CA PRO A 85 11.87 1.09 -23.99
C PRO A 85 12.35 1.06 -25.45
N GLU A 86 13.55 0.52 -25.72
CA GLU A 86 14.08 0.36 -27.08
C GLU A 86 13.41 -0.77 -27.88
N ILE A 87 12.88 -1.78 -27.19
CA ILE A 87 12.33 -3.00 -27.82
C ILE A 87 10.89 -3.32 -27.39
N GLU A 88 10.39 -2.71 -26.32
CA GLU A 88 9.04 -2.93 -25.79
C GLU A 88 8.10 -1.78 -26.15
N SER A 89 6.88 -2.11 -26.57
CA SER A 89 5.88 -1.13 -27.01
C SER A 89 5.14 -0.42 -25.88
N SER A 90 5.15 -0.99 -24.68
CA SER A 90 4.40 -0.50 -23.52
C SER A 90 5.07 -0.91 -22.21
N ALA A 91 5.11 0.03 -21.26
CA ALA A 91 5.60 -0.21 -19.91
C ALA A 91 4.71 -1.21 -19.15
N PRO A 92 5.28 -2.20 -18.45
CA PRO A 92 4.53 -3.11 -17.62
C PRO A 92 4.03 -2.42 -16.35
N SER A 93 2.97 -2.97 -15.78
CA SER A 93 2.26 -2.38 -14.64
C SER A 93 1.82 -3.42 -13.61
N ALA A 94 1.72 -2.99 -12.36
CA ALA A 94 1.15 -3.73 -11.25
C ALA A 94 0.00 -2.90 -10.65
N SER A 95 -1.20 -3.47 -10.58
CA SER A 95 -2.38 -2.77 -10.07
C SER A 95 -3.02 -3.51 -8.91
N VAL A 96 -3.52 -2.78 -7.91
CA VAL A 96 -4.23 -3.37 -6.78
C VAL A 96 -5.32 -2.44 -6.27
N SER A 97 -6.44 -3.01 -5.83
CA SER A 97 -7.52 -2.26 -5.21
C SER A 97 -7.40 -2.26 -3.69
N PHE A 98 -7.69 -1.12 -3.08
CA PHE A 98 -7.76 -0.94 -1.63
C PHE A 98 -8.92 -0.01 -1.28
N ASN A 99 -9.36 -0.01 -0.03
CA ASN A 99 -10.42 0.90 0.44
C ASN A 99 -9.88 1.68 1.63
N GLY A 100 -9.57 2.95 1.43
CA GLY A 100 -8.85 3.76 2.42
C GLY A 100 -8.76 5.23 2.02
N THR A 101 -8.03 5.99 2.82
CA THR A 101 -7.71 7.42 2.65
C THR A 101 -6.24 7.69 2.38
N ALA A 102 -5.40 6.67 2.52
CA ALA A 102 -3.97 6.79 2.25
C ALA A 102 -3.42 5.54 1.58
N VAL A 103 -2.34 5.70 0.80
CA VAL A 103 -1.55 4.61 0.24
C VAL A 103 -0.08 4.99 0.16
N TYR A 104 0.79 4.02 0.43
CA TYR A 104 2.24 4.12 0.45
C TYR A 104 2.82 2.93 -0.30
N VAL A 105 3.74 3.17 -1.23
CA VAL A 105 4.36 2.13 -2.07
C VAL A 105 5.81 1.97 -1.68
N TYR A 106 6.22 0.72 -1.45
CA TYR A 106 7.57 0.35 -1.04
C TYR A 106 8.20 -0.60 -2.07
N CYS A 107 9.43 -0.27 -2.45
CA CYS A 107 10.22 -1.08 -3.38
C CYS A 107 11.61 -1.37 -2.79
N ILE A 108 12.31 -2.31 -3.42
CA ILE A 108 13.74 -2.55 -3.23
C ILE A 108 14.49 -1.80 -4.35
N ILE A 109 15.46 -0.96 -3.99
CA ILE A 109 16.20 -0.13 -4.96
C ILE A 109 17.67 -0.53 -4.98
N PHE A 110 18.16 -0.88 -6.16
CA PHE A 110 19.58 -1.11 -6.41
C PHE A 110 20.28 0.20 -6.79
N HIS A 111 21.51 0.38 -6.33
CA HIS A 111 22.34 1.53 -6.68
C HIS A 111 23.50 1.20 -7.62
N SER A 112 23.56 -0.06 -8.10
CA SER A 112 24.54 -0.53 -9.07
C SER A 112 24.20 -0.05 -10.47
N ASP A 113 25.21 0.32 -11.25
CA ASP A 113 25.05 0.72 -12.66
C ASP A 113 25.25 -0.46 -13.63
N PHE A 114 25.50 -1.65 -13.10
CA PHE A 114 25.67 -2.88 -13.89
C PHE A 114 25.35 -4.14 -13.08
N SER A 115 24.60 -5.05 -13.69
CA SER A 115 24.30 -6.42 -13.20
C SER A 115 23.78 -6.50 -11.73
N PRO A 116 22.58 -5.98 -11.43
CA PRO A 116 21.68 -5.29 -12.35
C PRO A 116 22.02 -3.80 -12.48
N ASP A 117 21.63 -3.19 -13.59
CA ASP A 117 21.49 -1.73 -13.64
C ASP A 117 20.25 -1.37 -12.81
N GLY A 118 20.45 -0.60 -11.75
CA GLY A 118 19.43 -0.23 -10.77
C GLY A 118 18.66 1.03 -11.14
N TYR A 119 18.73 1.51 -12.39
CA TYR A 119 17.90 2.63 -12.81
C TYR A 119 16.43 2.28 -12.64
N THR A 120 15.71 3.09 -11.86
CA THR A 120 14.28 2.87 -11.58
C THR A 120 13.52 4.12 -11.98
N ASN A 121 12.45 3.94 -12.75
CA ASN A 121 11.49 4.96 -13.11
C ASN A 121 10.08 4.41 -12.88
N LEU A 122 9.38 4.91 -11.86
CA LEU A 122 8.02 4.46 -11.52
C LEU A 122 7.02 5.59 -11.67
N ASN A 123 5.90 5.28 -12.30
CA ASN A 123 4.78 6.19 -12.49
C ASN A 123 3.56 5.63 -11.75
N PHE A 124 2.74 6.52 -11.18
CA PHE A 124 1.64 6.13 -10.31
C PHE A 124 0.32 6.71 -10.82
N ALA A 125 -0.72 5.89 -10.78
CA ALA A 125 -2.09 6.29 -11.05
C ALA A 125 -3.02 5.81 -9.92
N ILE A 126 -4.01 6.64 -9.59
CA ILE A 126 -5.12 6.27 -8.70
C ILE A 126 -6.41 6.42 -9.51
N ASP A 127 -7.21 5.37 -9.55
CA ASP A 127 -8.48 5.31 -10.28
C ASP A 127 -8.36 5.64 -11.77
N GLY A 128 -7.20 5.32 -12.36
CA GLY A 128 -6.88 5.57 -13.77
C GLY A 128 -6.30 6.96 -14.06
N GLU A 129 -6.24 7.84 -13.06
CA GLU A 129 -5.66 9.18 -13.19
C GLU A 129 -4.22 9.21 -12.67
N MET A 130 -3.30 9.76 -13.46
CA MET A 130 -1.90 9.91 -13.05
C MET A 130 -1.76 10.86 -11.86
N VAL A 131 -0.96 10.47 -10.88
CA VAL A 131 -0.80 11.19 -9.61
C VAL A 131 0.66 11.28 -9.18
N GLY A 132 1.00 12.41 -8.56
CA GLY A 132 2.36 12.67 -8.11
C GLY A 132 3.35 12.86 -9.26
N GLU A 133 4.61 13.10 -8.88
CA GLU A 133 5.73 13.07 -9.82
C GLU A 133 6.25 11.64 -9.96
N PRO A 134 6.83 11.25 -11.12
CA PRO A 134 7.49 9.96 -11.27
C PRO A 134 8.61 9.79 -10.23
N PHE A 135 8.71 8.60 -9.65
CA PHE A 135 9.86 8.24 -8.83
C PHE A 135 11.02 7.84 -9.76
N ILE A 136 12.12 8.58 -9.70
CA ILE A 136 13.33 8.29 -10.47
C ILE A 136 14.50 8.05 -9.52
N SER A 137 15.11 6.87 -9.61
CA SER A 137 16.38 6.53 -8.96
C SER A 137 17.46 6.33 -10.02
N ILE A 138 18.53 7.10 -9.94
CA ILE A 138 19.70 6.98 -10.82
C ILE A 138 20.78 6.24 -10.04
N PRO A 139 21.36 5.14 -10.57
CA PRO A 139 22.43 4.42 -9.91
C PRO A 139 23.62 5.30 -9.60
N SER A 140 24.25 5.05 -8.45
CA SER A 140 25.43 5.78 -7.98
C SER A 140 26.74 5.00 -8.18
N ASN A 141 26.72 3.92 -8.97
CA ASN A 141 27.82 2.95 -9.10
C ASN A 141 28.25 2.40 -7.72
N SER A 142 27.24 2.05 -6.92
CA SER A 142 27.39 1.46 -5.58
C SER A 142 26.84 0.03 -5.60
N THR A 143 27.25 -0.80 -4.64
CA THR A 143 26.66 -2.12 -4.41
C THR A 143 25.57 -2.09 -3.32
N SER A 144 25.20 -0.89 -2.85
CA SER A 144 24.14 -0.72 -1.87
C SER A 144 22.77 -1.05 -2.44
N ILE A 145 21.92 -1.61 -1.58
CA ILE A 145 20.53 -1.91 -1.86
C ILE A 145 19.71 -1.25 -0.75
N ASP A 146 18.70 -0.47 -1.12
CA ASP A 146 17.73 0.09 -0.18
C ASP A 146 16.49 -0.80 -0.15
N TYR A 147 16.20 -1.39 1.02
CA TYR A 147 14.95 -2.09 1.29
C TYR A 147 13.95 -1.14 1.92
N ASN A 148 12.66 -1.48 1.86
CA ASN A 148 11.57 -0.66 2.43
C ASN A 148 11.65 0.79 1.93
N ARG A 149 12.04 0.99 0.66
CA ARG A 149 12.19 2.33 0.10
C ARG A 149 10.82 2.85 -0.30
N LEU A 150 10.35 3.90 0.39
CA LEU A 150 9.13 4.61 0.02
C LEU A 150 9.32 5.30 -1.34
N VAL A 151 8.61 4.83 -2.36
CA VAL A 151 8.66 5.37 -3.73
C VAL A 151 7.46 6.24 -4.08
N TYR A 152 6.33 6.06 -3.38
CA TYR A 152 5.13 6.88 -3.54
C TYR A 152 4.36 6.95 -2.23
N ALA A 153 3.75 8.10 -1.96
CA ALA A 153 2.85 8.30 -0.83
C ALA A 153 1.73 9.26 -1.20
N ASN A 154 0.51 8.92 -0.79
CA ASN A 154 -0.64 9.80 -0.83
C ASN A 154 -1.45 9.58 0.44
N ASN A 155 -1.63 10.63 1.23
CA ASN A 155 -2.31 10.59 2.53
C ASN A 155 -3.59 11.44 2.57
N SER A 156 -4.10 11.82 1.39
CA SER A 156 -5.18 12.80 1.24
C SER A 156 -6.29 12.30 0.29
N LEU A 157 -6.49 10.98 0.22
CA LEU A 157 -7.57 10.39 -0.55
C LEU A 157 -8.90 10.49 0.21
N SER A 158 -10.01 10.53 -0.52
CA SER A 158 -11.34 10.38 0.08
C SER A 158 -11.52 8.95 0.59
N TRP A 159 -12.34 8.74 1.62
CA TRP A 159 -12.70 7.38 2.02
C TRP A 159 -13.56 6.72 0.94
N SER A 160 -12.92 5.88 0.12
CA SER A 160 -13.55 5.15 -0.98
C SER A 160 -12.70 3.95 -1.42
N PRO A 161 -13.28 2.99 -2.16
CA PRO A 161 -12.50 2.04 -2.93
C PRO A 161 -11.69 2.79 -3.99
N HIS A 162 -10.38 2.51 -4.02
CA HIS A 162 -9.42 3.05 -4.96
C HIS A 162 -8.69 1.91 -5.68
N THR A 163 -8.20 2.19 -6.88
CA THR A 163 -7.26 1.32 -7.60
C THR A 163 -5.95 2.04 -7.79
N LEU A 164 -4.89 1.53 -7.17
CA LEU A 164 -3.52 1.93 -7.45
C LEU A 164 -3.01 1.19 -8.68
N THR A 165 -2.33 1.90 -9.56
CA THR A 165 -1.54 1.33 -10.66
C THR A 165 -0.13 1.89 -10.60
N ILE A 166 0.86 0.99 -10.57
CA ILE A 166 2.29 1.28 -10.60
C ILE A 166 2.81 0.85 -11.97
N THR A 167 3.42 1.77 -12.71
CA THR A 167 3.96 1.50 -14.05
C THR A 167 5.48 1.62 -14.02
N ASN A 168 6.18 0.57 -14.47
CA ASN A 168 7.64 0.51 -14.54
C ASN A 168 8.14 1.06 -15.88
N GLY A 169 8.72 2.24 -15.82
CA GLY A 169 9.31 2.95 -16.95
C GLY A 169 8.31 3.84 -17.69
N ALA A 170 8.84 4.53 -18.71
CA ALA A 170 8.09 5.36 -19.62
C ALA A 170 8.69 5.30 -21.03
N ASN A 171 7.86 5.49 -22.07
CA ASN A 171 8.34 5.50 -23.44
C ASN A 171 9.41 6.60 -23.65
N GLY A 172 10.54 6.24 -24.25
CA GLY A 172 11.67 7.16 -24.45
C GLY A 172 12.54 7.41 -23.21
N SER A 173 12.36 6.65 -22.13
CA SER A 173 13.25 6.67 -20.96
C SER A 173 14.40 5.66 -21.07
N GLN A 174 15.23 5.53 -20.02
CA GLN A 174 16.23 4.46 -19.92
C GLN A 174 15.56 3.13 -19.54
N THR A 175 16.26 2.02 -19.74
CA THR A 175 15.84 0.72 -19.20
C THR A 175 15.61 0.83 -17.70
N SER A 176 14.44 0.39 -17.23
CA SER A 176 14.00 0.58 -15.85
C SER A 176 13.83 -0.75 -15.14
N LEU A 177 14.40 -0.86 -13.94
CA LEU A 177 14.25 -1.96 -13.01
C LEU A 177 13.28 -1.58 -11.89
N ALA A 178 12.32 -2.45 -11.61
CA ALA A 178 11.39 -2.34 -10.49
C ALA A 178 11.38 -3.64 -9.70
N LEU A 179 11.60 -3.54 -8.39
CA LEU A 179 11.39 -4.63 -7.44
C LEU A 179 10.32 -4.16 -6.45
N LEU A 180 9.07 -4.50 -6.74
CA LEU A 180 7.93 -4.16 -5.88
C LEU A 180 7.90 -5.10 -4.68
N ASP A 181 7.89 -4.52 -3.48
CA ASP A 181 7.95 -5.24 -2.20
C ASP A 181 6.55 -5.30 -1.58
N TYR A 182 5.98 -4.15 -1.22
CA TYR A 182 4.61 -4.10 -0.67
C TYR A 182 4.00 -2.71 -0.79
N ILE A 183 2.70 -2.62 -0.51
CA ILE A 183 2.04 -1.34 -0.24
C ILE A 183 1.41 -1.33 1.14
N GLN A 184 1.22 -0.14 1.70
CA GLN A 184 0.40 0.05 2.90
C GLN A 184 -0.71 1.04 2.60
N TYR A 185 -1.90 0.78 3.11
CA TYR A 185 -3.03 1.69 3.04
C TYR A 185 -3.68 1.86 4.41
N THR A 186 -4.45 2.93 4.57
CA THR A 186 -5.12 3.31 5.83
C THR A 186 -6.57 3.68 5.58
#